data_AF-A0A4R4S4M0-F1
#
_entry.id   AF-A0A4R4S4M0-F1
#
_cell.length_a   1.000
_cell.length_b   1.000
_cell.length_c   1.000
_cell.angle_alpha   90.00
_cell.angle_beta   90.00
_cell.angle_gamma   90.00
#
_symmetry.space_group_name_H-M   'P 1'
#
loop_
_entity.id
_entity.type
_entity.pdbx_description
1 polymer ?
#
loop_
_entity_poly.entity_id
_entity_poly.type
_entity_poly.pdbx_seq_one_letter_code
_entity_poly.pdbx_strand_id
1 'polypeptide(L)'
;MNQTPPLPAPAPRAERPAAASGPADVPAIDMAVLQTRLTESLDVLRDTYAPALGSGGGWYHELSRPEPGTTATALGLLAFAEAGRPFEYFDEGLALLAARQTNSADALLDGGWATKTSLGMPVVEATGWIARFLARARCGLRDDAPDLRRAYLWLVRNQNADGGWGSLHGCRSRVWLTCLALRALSQLNPYDPAVDRGVEWLTADRTAHRPGWGPTQASRPTVTHTAFALVTLAEARPDLRTERLLDAYDWLLEHLDPDDDHTWIETYDVSPHGTGSKPVWRLALWHYGLPVALTALLRDPRGPHGPAVARAFRTLVRGEVADPRWNGPPGGGRTSLWTLWWRLETLVALARTRIAGDADVLHWLPDATVVQLGHARELPLAALLPHRRLVDPVALARRHWAALLLALVCAGSAFGVALGAWGWKDFWLSVILPVILTSIDESVKRRRPPRAPPPAGP
;
A
#
# COMPACT_ATOMS: atom_id res chain seq x y z
N MET A 1 -18.55 65.11 -4.59
CA MET A 1 -19.24 64.37 -3.51
C MET A 1 -18.58 63.00 -3.45
N ASN A 2 -17.41 62.85 -2.81
CA ASN A 2 -17.22 62.65 -1.37
C ASN A 2 -18.19 61.61 -0.80
N GLN A 3 -17.70 60.39 -0.56
CA GLN A 3 -17.48 59.77 0.76
C GLN A 3 -17.49 58.23 0.61
N THR A 4 -16.33 57.58 0.56
CA THR A 4 -15.49 57.02 1.65
C THR A 4 -15.64 55.49 1.67
N PRO A 5 -14.59 54.70 1.37
CA PRO A 5 -14.67 53.24 1.33
C PRO A 5 -14.85 52.66 2.75
N PRO A 6 -15.58 51.52 2.90
CA PRO A 6 -15.74 50.87 4.19
C PRO A 6 -14.41 50.38 4.77
N LEU A 7 -14.24 50.58 6.07
CA LEU A 7 -13.02 50.33 6.85
C LEU A 7 -12.58 48.85 6.82
N PRO A 8 -11.27 48.56 6.86
CA PRO A 8 -10.75 47.21 6.94
C PRO A 8 -11.09 46.55 8.29
N ALA A 9 -11.51 45.29 8.25
CA ALA A 9 -11.73 44.51 9.46
C ALA A 9 -10.41 44.27 10.23
N PRO A 10 -10.43 44.26 11.56
CA PRO A 10 -9.23 44.30 12.40
C PRO A 10 -8.48 42.96 12.41
N ALA A 11 -7.14 43.03 12.39
CA ALA A 11 -6.24 41.88 12.59
C ALA A 11 -6.04 41.56 14.09
N PRO A 12 -5.44 40.41 14.44
CA PRO A 12 -6.08 39.23 15.00
C PRO A 12 -6.01 39.16 16.54
N ARG A 13 -6.78 38.25 17.16
CA ARG A 13 -6.50 37.76 18.53
C ARG A 13 -5.80 36.41 18.46
N ALA A 14 -4.62 36.33 19.08
CA ALA A 14 -3.88 35.09 19.27
C ALA A 14 -4.45 34.25 20.44
N GLU A 15 -4.73 33.00 20.08
CA GLU A 15 -4.89 31.71 20.79
C GLU A 15 -5.47 31.59 22.23
N ARG A 16 -6.37 30.60 22.35
CA ARG A 16 -6.20 29.53 23.35
C ARG A 16 -5.75 28.25 22.63
N PRO A 17 -4.54 27.73 22.88
CA PRO A 17 -4.15 26.39 22.47
C PRO A 17 -4.76 25.38 23.45
N ALA A 18 -5.52 24.41 22.94
CA ALA A 18 -5.94 23.24 23.68
C ALA A 18 -6.10 22.07 22.69
N ALA A 19 -5.22 21.07 22.62
CA ALA A 19 -4.00 20.80 23.38
C ALA A 19 -2.95 20.25 22.40
N ALA A 20 -1.81 20.92 22.29
CA ALA A 20 -0.61 20.22 21.82
C ALA A 20 -0.02 19.49 23.03
N SER A 21 -0.21 18.16 23.09
CA SER A 21 0.76 17.19 23.64
C SER A 21 0.13 15.82 23.91
N GLY A 22 -0.25 15.12 22.85
CA GLY A 22 0.14 13.70 22.77
C GLY A 22 1.53 13.65 22.14
N PRO A 23 2.41 12.69 22.45
CA PRO A 23 3.60 12.46 21.64
C PRO A 23 3.14 12.31 20.18
N ALA A 24 3.84 12.93 19.22
CA ALA A 24 3.51 12.92 17.79
C ALA A 24 2.81 11.62 17.40
N ASP A 25 1.52 11.73 17.02
CA ASP A 25 0.61 10.60 16.89
C ASP A 25 1.26 9.54 16.00
N VAL A 26 1.74 8.46 16.62
CA VAL A 26 2.57 7.46 15.94
C VAL A 26 1.76 6.95 14.77
N PRO A 27 2.31 6.93 13.54
CA PRO A 27 1.56 6.46 12.38
C PRO A 27 1.02 5.05 12.65
N ALA A 28 -0.30 4.92 12.70
CA ALA A 28 -0.97 3.69 13.12
C ALA A 28 -2.07 3.26 12.14
N ILE A 29 -2.28 1.95 12.05
CA ILE A 29 -3.41 1.32 11.37
C ILE A 29 -4.28 0.68 12.46
N ASP A 30 -5.50 1.19 12.62
CA ASP A 30 -6.51 0.59 13.49
C ASP A 30 -7.24 -0.51 12.71
N MET A 31 -7.02 -1.78 13.10
CA MET A 31 -7.62 -2.92 12.42
C MET A 31 -9.14 -2.99 12.64
N ALA A 32 -9.67 -2.48 13.75
CA ALA A 32 -11.11 -2.45 13.98
C ALA A 32 -11.80 -1.46 13.05
N VAL A 33 -11.17 -0.30 12.78
CA VAL A 33 -11.64 0.66 11.77
C VAL A 33 -11.58 0.03 10.37
N LEU A 34 -10.48 -0.67 10.06
CA LEU A 34 -10.36 -1.40 8.80
C LEU A 34 -11.50 -2.39 8.60
N GLN A 35 -11.77 -3.26 9.59
CA GLN A 35 -12.81 -4.29 9.50
C GLN A 35 -14.21 -3.70 9.38
N THR A 36 -14.47 -2.60 10.10
CA THR A 36 -15.71 -1.82 9.95
C THR A 36 -15.87 -1.34 8.51
N ARG A 37 -14.85 -0.66 7.94
CA ARG A 37 -14.92 -0.13 6.57
C ARG A 37 -14.99 -1.21 5.50
N LEU A 38 -14.35 -2.36 5.73
CA LEU A 38 -14.46 -3.52 4.85
C LEU A 38 -15.89 -4.07 4.86
N THR A 39 -16.50 -4.21 6.04
CA THR A 39 -17.87 -4.71 6.17
C THR A 39 -18.87 -3.76 5.52
N GLU A 40 -18.78 -2.45 5.79
CA GLU A 40 -19.62 -1.44 5.12
C GLU A 40 -19.51 -1.53 3.59
N SER A 41 -18.30 -1.68 3.06
CA SER A 41 -18.07 -1.77 1.62
C SER A 41 -18.69 -3.03 0.99
N LEU A 42 -18.67 -4.16 1.71
CA LEU A 42 -19.32 -5.38 1.28
C LEU A 42 -20.84 -5.30 1.40
N ASP A 43 -21.35 -4.62 2.42
CA ASP A 43 -22.79 -4.40 2.59
C ASP A 43 -23.34 -3.50 1.47
N VAL A 44 -22.60 -2.47 1.04
CA VAL A 44 -22.93 -1.69 -0.18
C VAL A 44 -23.06 -2.59 -1.41
N LEU A 45 -22.13 -3.54 -1.62
CA LEU A 45 -22.26 -4.50 -2.72
C LEU A 45 -23.48 -5.39 -2.55
N ARG A 46 -23.71 -5.95 -1.36
CA ARG A 46 -24.86 -6.82 -1.09
C ARG A 46 -26.18 -6.10 -1.37
N ASP A 47 -26.32 -4.86 -0.90
CA ASP A 47 -27.53 -4.06 -1.02
C ASP A 47 -27.81 -3.56 -2.46
N THR A 48 -26.79 -3.53 -3.32
CA THR A 48 -26.89 -3.08 -4.71
C THR A 48 -26.92 -4.23 -5.71
N TYR A 49 -26.95 -5.47 -5.25
CA TYR A 49 -27.11 -6.62 -6.12
C TYR A 49 -28.43 -6.56 -6.89
N ALA A 50 -28.36 -6.70 -8.22
CA ALA A 50 -29.51 -6.69 -9.10
C ALA A 50 -29.78 -8.09 -9.66
N PRO A 51 -30.94 -8.71 -9.37
CA PRO A 51 -31.33 -9.96 -10.01
C PRO A 51 -31.68 -9.72 -11.49
N ALA A 52 -31.30 -10.64 -12.37
CA ALA A 52 -31.65 -10.64 -13.79
C ALA A 52 -32.51 -11.88 -14.10
N LEU A 53 -33.83 -11.69 -14.10
CA LEU A 53 -34.83 -12.75 -14.31
C LEU A 53 -34.43 -13.67 -15.48
N GLY A 54 -34.22 -14.96 -15.17
CA GLY A 54 -33.89 -16.01 -16.16
C GLY A 54 -32.46 -16.01 -16.71
N SER A 55 -31.57 -15.11 -16.27
CA SER A 55 -30.18 -15.01 -16.77
C SER A 55 -29.12 -14.79 -15.69
N GLY A 56 -29.48 -15.02 -14.43
CA GLY A 56 -28.59 -14.87 -13.26
C GLY A 56 -28.80 -13.54 -12.54
N GLY A 57 -27.72 -12.87 -12.15
CA GLY A 57 -27.77 -11.53 -11.57
C GLY A 57 -26.37 -10.97 -11.30
N GLY A 58 -26.29 -9.76 -10.75
CA GLY A 58 -25.00 -9.15 -10.41
C GLY A 58 -25.05 -7.63 -10.34
N TRP A 59 -23.97 -6.99 -10.77
CA TRP A 59 -23.80 -5.54 -10.68
C TRP A 59 -23.50 -4.93 -12.04
N TYR A 60 -23.78 -3.63 -12.16
CA TYR A 60 -23.20 -2.77 -13.18
C TYR A 60 -22.21 -1.80 -12.53
N HIS A 61 -21.36 -1.15 -13.33
CA HIS A 61 -20.35 -0.25 -12.75
C HIS A 61 -20.96 1.00 -12.10
N GLU A 62 -22.11 1.47 -12.58
CA GLU A 62 -23.01 2.32 -11.79
C GLU A 62 -23.89 1.38 -10.95
N LEU A 63 -23.63 1.33 -9.64
CA LEU A 63 -24.25 0.35 -8.74
C LEU A 63 -25.78 0.49 -8.63
N SER A 64 -26.33 1.65 -8.99
CA SER A 64 -27.77 1.89 -9.02
C SER A 64 -28.47 1.33 -10.27
N ARG A 65 -27.74 0.89 -11.30
CA ARG A 65 -28.37 0.36 -12.52
C ARG A 65 -28.83 -1.08 -12.33
N PRO A 66 -30.06 -1.41 -12.76
CA PRO A 66 -30.64 -2.74 -12.54
C PRO A 66 -30.10 -3.81 -13.50
N GLU A 67 -29.40 -3.44 -14.58
CA GLU A 67 -28.95 -4.39 -15.60
C GLU A 67 -27.49 -4.83 -15.37
N PRO A 68 -27.24 -6.04 -14.85
CA PRO A 68 -25.89 -6.47 -14.49
C PRO A 68 -24.98 -6.64 -15.71
N GLY A 69 -23.72 -6.22 -15.55
CA GLY A 69 -22.62 -6.41 -16.49
C GLY A 69 -21.62 -7.46 -15.99
N THR A 70 -20.91 -8.11 -16.91
CA THR A 70 -19.98 -9.21 -16.61
C THR A 70 -18.80 -8.77 -15.73
N THR A 71 -18.09 -7.70 -16.12
CA THR A 71 -16.93 -7.20 -15.36
C THR A 71 -17.31 -6.80 -13.93
N ALA A 72 -18.38 -6.03 -13.78
CA ALA A 72 -18.84 -5.57 -12.49
C ALA A 72 -19.30 -6.73 -11.59
N THR A 73 -19.94 -7.74 -12.19
CA THR A 73 -20.33 -8.96 -11.48
C THR A 73 -19.14 -9.75 -10.98
N ALA A 74 -18.12 -9.97 -11.83
CA ALA A 74 -16.91 -10.66 -11.41
C ALA A 74 -16.15 -9.94 -10.29
N LEU A 75 -16.10 -8.60 -10.31
CA LEU A 75 -15.48 -7.81 -9.25
C LEU A 75 -16.25 -7.90 -7.92
N GLY A 76 -17.59 -7.83 -7.97
CA GLY A 76 -18.43 -7.99 -6.78
C GLY A 76 -18.23 -9.37 -6.14
N LEU A 77 -18.31 -10.45 -6.93
CA LEU A 77 -18.06 -11.81 -6.45
C LEU A 77 -16.62 -12.00 -5.93
N LEU A 78 -15.63 -11.41 -6.61
CA LEU A 78 -14.24 -11.46 -6.18
C LEU A 78 -14.04 -10.77 -4.83
N ALA A 79 -14.73 -9.66 -4.56
CA ALA A 79 -14.65 -8.97 -3.28
C ALA A 79 -15.07 -9.87 -2.12
N PHE A 80 -16.22 -10.56 -2.25
CA PHE A 80 -16.69 -11.51 -1.25
C PHE A 80 -15.74 -12.71 -1.09
N ALA A 81 -15.27 -13.27 -2.21
CA ALA A 81 -14.34 -14.40 -2.21
C ALA A 81 -13.00 -14.07 -1.52
N GLU A 82 -12.41 -12.90 -1.81
CA GLU A 82 -11.14 -12.47 -1.22
C GLU A 82 -11.27 -12.06 0.24
N ALA A 83 -12.41 -11.50 0.63
CA ALA A 83 -12.74 -11.20 2.02
C ALA A 83 -13.10 -12.45 2.85
N GLY A 84 -13.24 -13.63 2.21
CA GLY A 84 -13.66 -14.86 2.88
C GLY A 84 -15.09 -14.79 3.42
N ARG A 85 -15.96 -13.99 2.79
CA ARG A 85 -17.35 -13.81 3.21
C ARG A 85 -18.27 -14.53 2.22
N PRO A 86 -19.26 -15.31 2.70
CA PRO A 86 -20.24 -15.90 1.80
C PRO A 86 -21.09 -14.80 1.15
N PHE A 87 -21.59 -15.10 -0.04
CA PHE A 87 -22.52 -14.26 -0.76
C PHE A 87 -23.69 -15.11 -1.26
N GLU A 88 -24.90 -14.64 -1.00
CA GLU A 88 -26.15 -15.39 -1.16
C GLU A 88 -26.45 -15.70 -2.62
N TYR A 89 -26.05 -14.81 -3.54
CA TYR A 89 -26.31 -14.93 -4.97
C TYR A 89 -25.06 -15.24 -5.80
N PHE A 90 -24.12 -15.97 -5.20
CA PHE A 90 -22.85 -16.30 -5.85
C PHE A 90 -23.06 -17.12 -7.13
N ASP A 91 -23.94 -18.11 -7.07
CA ASP A 91 -24.21 -19.03 -8.17
C ASP A 91 -24.94 -18.33 -9.33
N GLU A 92 -25.86 -17.42 -9.05
CA GLU A 92 -26.54 -16.60 -10.06
C GLU A 92 -25.59 -15.64 -10.76
N GLY A 93 -24.64 -15.05 -10.02
CA GLY A 93 -23.57 -14.26 -10.59
C GLY A 93 -22.65 -15.09 -11.49
N LEU A 94 -22.30 -16.31 -11.05
CA LEU A 94 -21.48 -17.24 -11.84
C LEU A 94 -22.19 -17.69 -13.12
N ALA A 95 -23.49 -18.00 -13.04
CA ALA A 95 -24.33 -18.36 -14.18
C ALA A 95 -24.40 -17.23 -15.22
N LEU A 96 -24.50 -15.96 -14.78
CA LEU A 96 -24.46 -14.81 -15.67
C LEU A 96 -23.12 -14.68 -16.42
N LEU A 97 -22.01 -14.99 -15.76
CA LEU A 97 -20.69 -15.01 -16.41
C LEU A 97 -20.58 -16.17 -17.40
N ALA A 98 -21.09 -17.36 -17.06
CA ALA A 98 -21.03 -18.54 -17.91
C ALA A 98 -21.86 -18.34 -19.19
N ALA A 99 -23.08 -17.82 -19.04
CA ALA A 99 -23.98 -17.52 -20.17
C ALA A 99 -23.42 -16.46 -21.14
N ARG A 100 -22.44 -15.66 -20.72
CA ARG A 100 -21.85 -14.57 -21.51
C ARG A 100 -20.41 -14.84 -21.95
N GLN A 101 -19.89 -16.04 -21.72
CA GLN A 101 -18.60 -16.43 -22.28
C GLN A 101 -18.76 -16.67 -23.79
N THR A 102 -17.97 -15.95 -24.60
CA THR A 102 -18.09 -16.04 -26.05
C THR A 102 -17.73 -17.44 -26.54
N ASN A 103 -18.60 -18.02 -27.37
CA ASN A 103 -18.34 -19.25 -28.12
C ASN A 103 -18.16 -18.89 -29.60
N SER A 104 -16.96 -19.12 -30.13
CA SER A 104 -16.61 -18.74 -31.50
C SER A 104 -15.65 -19.75 -32.12
N ALA A 105 -15.72 -19.92 -33.44
CA ALA A 105 -14.70 -20.64 -34.18
C ALA A 105 -13.40 -19.82 -34.34
N ASP A 106 -13.48 -18.50 -34.19
CA ASP A 106 -12.31 -17.63 -34.19
C ASP A 106 -11.59 -17.72 -32.83
N ALA A 107 -10.36 -18.24 -32.86
CA ALA A 107 -9.52 -18.43 -31.69
C ALA A 107 -9.18 -17.13 -30.93
N LEU A 108 -9.26 -15.96 -31.60
CA LEU A 108 -9.06 -14.65 -30.98
C LEU A 108 -10.31 -14.12 -30.26
N LEU A 109 -11.48 -14.71 -30.53
CA LEU A 109 -12.75 -14.34 -29.90
C LEU A 109 -13.20 -15.40 -28.87
N ASP A 110 -12.88 -16.67 -29.10
CA ASP A 110 -13.36 -17.77 -28.27
C ASP A 110 -12.87 -17.71 -26.83
N GLY A 111 -13.79 -17.83 -25.87
CA GLY A 111 -13.48 -17.95 -24.45
C GLY A 111 -13.36 -16.64 -23.68
N GLY A 112 -13.36 -15.49 -24.35
CA GLY A 112 -13.33 -14.18 -23.72
C GLY A 112 -14.72 -13.60 -23.41
N TRP A 113 -14.74 -12.40 -22.81
CA TRP A 113 -15.96 -11.67 -22.49
C TRP A 113 -15.94 -10.24 -23.02
N ALA A 114 -17.10 -9.83 -23.52
CA ALA A 114 -17.38 -8.47 -23.94
C ALA A 114 -17.85 -7.61 -22.75
N THR A 115 -17.61 -6.30 -22.86
CA THR A 115 -18.33 -5.28 -22.08
C THR A 115 -19.49 -4.71 -22.90
N LYS A 116 -20.46 -4.04 -22.25
CA LYS A 116 -21.56 -3.37 -22.98
C LYS A 116 -21.08 -2.35 -24.02
N THR A 117 -19.89 -1.78 -23.83
CA THR A 117 -19.29 -0.76 -24.71
C THR A 117 -18.37 -1.33 -25.78
N SER A 118 -18.12 -2.64 -25.78
CA SER A 118 -17.24 -3.32 -26.75
C SER A 118 -17.97 -3.89 -27.97
N LEU A 119 -19.27 -3.59 -28.14
CA LEU A 119 -20.09 -4.06 -29.27
C LEU A 119 -20.07 -5.60 -29.44
N GLY A 120 -20.02 -6.34 -28.32
CA GLY A 120 -19.98 -7.80 -28.32
C GLY A 120 -18.60 -8.42 -28.55
N MET A 121 -17.56 -7.61 -28.78
CA MET A 121 -16.19 -8.11 -28.91
C MET A 121 -15.58 -8.40 -27.54
N PRO A 122 -15.03 -9.60 -27.31
CA PRO A 122 -14.28 -9.89 -26.09
C PRO A 122 -13.07 -8.97 -25.93
N VAL A 123 -12.87 -8.39 -24.75
CA VAL A 123 -11.75 -7.47 -24.48
C VAL A 123 -10.91 -7.91 -23.28
N VAL A 124 -9.66 -7.45 -23.24
CA VAL A 124 -8.71 -7.79 -22.16
C VAL A 124 -9.23 -7.34 -20.80
N GLU A 125 -9.93 -6.22 -20.72
CA GLU A 125 -10.46 -5.77 -19.43
C GLU A 125 -11.48 -6.75 -18.83
N ALA A 126 -12.52 -7.12 -19.59
CA ALA A 126 -13.54 -8.01 -19.08
C ALA A 126 -12.95 -9.41 -18.84
N THR A 127 -12.21 -9.93 -19.82
CA THR A 127 -11.64 -11.29 -19.74
C THR A 127 -10.60 -11.42 -18.63
N GLY A 128 -9.73 -10.43 -18.45
CA GLY A 128 -8.73 -10.42 -17.39
C GLY A 128 -9.34 -10.39 -16.00
N TRP A 129 -10.35 -9.54 -15.76
CA TRP A 129 -11.04 -9.50 -14.47
C TRP A 129 -11.79 -10.80 -14.16
N ILE A 130 -12.54 -11.33 -15.12
CA ILE A 130 -13.32 -12.55 -14.94
C ILE A 130 -12.40 -13.75 -14.74
N ALA A 131 -11.34 -13.87 -15.53
CA ALA A 131 -10.38 -14.97 -15.39
C ALA A 131 -9.62 -14.90 -14.05
N ARG A 132 -9.21 -13.69 -13.62
CA ARG A 132 -8.64 -13.48 -12.27
C ARG A 132 -9.63 -13.91 -11.20
N PHE A 133 -10.89 -13.48 -11.29
CA PHE A 133 -11.94 -13.87 -10.35
C PHE A 133 -12.09 -15.39 -10.26
N LEU A 134 -12.33 -16.05 -11.38
CA LEU A 134 -12.56 -17.50 -11.46
C LEU A 134 -11.37 -18.29 -10.88
N ALA A 135 -10.14 -17.84 -11.15
CA ALA A 135 -8.94 -18.46 -10.59
C ALA A 135 -8.85 -18.29 -9.07
N ARG A 136 -9.03 -17.06 -8.58
CA ARG A 136 -8.89 -16.71 -7.15
C ARG A 136 -9.98 -17.33 -6.28
N ALA A 137 -11.21 -17.38 -6.80
CA ALA A 137 -12.36 -18.05 -6.15
C ALA A 137 -12.38 -19.58 -6.38
N ARG A 138 -11.40 -20.13 -7.11
CA ARG A 138 -11.28 -21.56 -7.44
C ARG A 138 -12.51 -22.13 -8.15
N CYS A 139 -13.19 -21.32 -8.96
CA CYS A 139 -14.39 -21.71 -9.69
C CYS A 139 -14.11 -22.76 -10.79
N GLY A 140 -12.87 -22.88 -11.26
CA GLY A 140 -12.50 -23.85 -12.31
C GLY A 140 -12.67 -25.33 -11.93
N LEU A 141 -13.04 -25.64 -10.69
CA LEU A 141 -13.38 -26.98 -10.23
C LEU A 141 -14.89 -27.29 -10.30
N ARG A 142 -15.71 -26.33 -10.71
CA ARG A 142 -17.16 -26.48 -10.81
C ARG A 142 -17.60 -26.71 -12.25
N ASP A 143 -18.58 -27.58 -12.44
CA ASP A 143 -19.12 -27.90 -13.77
C ASP A 143 -20.03 -26.79 -14.34
N ASP A 144 -20.57 -25.93 -13.47
CA ASP A 144 -21.45 -24.81 -13.81
C ASP A 144 -20.70 -23.47 -13.97
N ALA A 145 -19.38 -23.47 -13.74
CA ALA A 145 -18.56 -22.29 -13.94
C ALA A 145 -18.23 -22.07 -15.42
N PRO A 146 -17.90 -20.82 -15.81
CA PRO A 146 -17.33 -20.58 -17.12
C PRO A 146 -16.02 -21.35 -17.34
N ASP A 147 -15.72 -21.69 -18.59
CA ASP A 147 -14.52 -22.45 -18.94
C ASP A 147 -13.26 -21.58 -18.75
N LEU A 148 -12.58 -21.83 -17.64
CA LEU A 148 -11.38 -21.10 -17.24
C LEU A 148 -10.20 -21.34 -18.20
N ARG A 149 -10.13 -22.53 -18.83
CA ARG A 149 -9.08 -22.86 -19.80
C ARG A 149 -9.25 -22.05 -21.08
N ARG A 150 -10.48 -21.88 -21.56
CA ARG A 150 -10.79 -21.01 -22.71
C ARG A 150 -10.45 -19.56 -22.42
N ALA A 151 -10.75 -19.06 -21.22
CA ALA A 151 -10.34 -17.71 -20.79
C ALA A 151 -8.81 -17.51 -20.77
N TYR A 152 -8.07 -18.49 -20.25
CA TYR A 152 -6.60 -18.50 -20.26
C TYR A 152 -6.04 -18.47 -21.69
N LEU A 153 -6.52 -19.34 -22.57
CA LEU A 153 -6.09 -19.39 -23.97
C LEU A 153 -6.41 -18.09 -24.71
N TRP A 154 -7.56 -17.47 -24.42
CA TRP A 154 -7.93 -16.18 -24.98
C TRP A 154 -6.89 -15.10 -24.63
N LEU A 155 -6.48 -15.00 -23.36
CA LEU A 155 -5.48 -14.03 -22.91
C LEU A 155 -4.11 -14.24 -23.57
N VAL A 156 -3.65 -15.50 -23.66
CA VAL A 156 -2.37 -15.85 -24.31
C VAL A 156 -2.39 -15.48 -25.79
N ARG A 157 -3.47 -15.81 -26.51
CA ARG A 157 -3.61 -15.52 -27.95
C ARG A 157 -3.75 -14.02 -28.25
N ASN A 158 -4.29 -13.24 -27.31
CA ASN A 158 -4.47 -11.80 -27.46
C ASN A 158 -3.27 -10.97 -26.98
N GLN A 159 -2.14 -11.59 -26.61
CA GLN A 159 -0.89 -10.87 -26.34
C GLN A 159 -0.30 -10.34 -27.64
N ASN A 160 0.14 -9.09 -27.65
CA ASN A 160 0.79 -8.48 -28.80
C ASN A 160 2.22 -9.01 -28.99
N ALA A 161 2.78 -8.79 -30.19
CA ALA A 161 4.15 -9.17 -30.52
C ALA A 161 5.21 -8.47 -29.64
N ASP A 162 4.90 -7.29 -29.09
CA ASP A 162 5.79 -6.57 -28.16
C ASP A 162 5.80 -7.18 -26.76
N GLY A 163 4.92 -8.14 -26.46
CA GLY A 163 4.77 -8.76 -25.15
C GLY A 163 3.74 -8.09 -24.24
N GLY A 164 3.19 -6.94 -24.61
CA GLY A 164 2.14 -6.27 -23.86
C GLY A 164 0.73 -6.65 -24.31
N TRP A 165 -0.28 -6.08 -23.64
CA TRP A 165 -1.69 -6.19 -24.03
C TRP A 165 -2.32 -4.83 -24.26
N GLY A 166 -3.04 -4.71 -25.38
CA GLY A 166 -4.02 -3.66 -25.63
C GLY A 166 -5.44 -4.10 -25.24
N SER A 167 -6.48 -3.40 -25.71
CA SER A 167 -7.86 -3.83 -25.45
C SER A 167 -8.22 -5.14 -26.15
N LEU A 168 -7.64 -5.33 -27.34
CA LEU A 168 -7.75 -6.48 -28.23
C LEU A 168 -6.36 -6.77 -28.80
N HIS A 169 -6.19 -7.95 -29.40
CA HIS A 169 -5.01 -8.23 -30.21
C HIS A 169 -4.83 -7.16 -31.31
N GLY A 170 -3.61 -6.63 -31.44
CA GLY A 170 -3.26 -5.58 -32.40
C GLY A 170 -3.52 -4.15 -31.91
N CYS A 171 -4.32 -3.94 -30.87
CA CYS A 171 -4.41 -2.63 -30.22
C CYS A 171 -3.11 -2.33 -29.48
N ARG A 172 -2.69 -1.05 -29.44
CA ARG A 172 -1.48 -0.62 -28.71
C ARG A 172 -1.47 -1.12 -27.27
N SER A 173 -0.36 -1.73 -26.87
CA SER A 173 -0.12 -2.20 -25.50
C SER A 173 -0.14 -1.05 -24.47
N ARG A 174 -0.79 -1.28 -23.33
CA ARG A 174 -0.96 -0.28 -22.25
C ARG A 174 -0.64 -0.89 -20.89
N VAL A 175 -0.12 -0.07 -19.98
CA VAL A 175 0.34 -0.55 -18.67
C VAL A 175 -0.80 -1.18 -17.88
N TRP A 176 -1.97 -0.54 -17.80
CA TRP A 176 -3.14 -1.08 -17.09
C TRP A 176 -3.56 -2.47 -17.62
N LEU A 177 -3.69 -2.62 -18.94
CA LEU A 177 -4.18 -3.85 -19.56
C LEU A 177 -3.14 -4.98 -19.50
N THR A 178 -1.86 -4.66 -19.70
CA THR A 178 -0.77 -5.61 -19.46
C THR A 178 -0.75 -6.06 -17.99
N CYS A 179 -0.92 -5.13 -17.04
CA CYS A 179 -0.99 -5.46 -15.62
C CYS A 179 -2.15 -6.42 -15.33
N LEU A 180 -3.35 -6.11 -15.81
CA LEU A 180 -4.52 -6.95 -15.59
C LEU A 180 -4.37 -8.36 -16.20
N ALA A 181 -3.85 -8.45 -17.43
CA ALA A 181 -3.59 -9.73 -18.09
C ALA A 181 -2.57 -10.56 -17.31
N LEU A 182 -1.45 -9.97 -16.90
CA LEU A 182 -0.43 -10.61 -16.05
C LEU A 182 -0.99 -11.09 -14.72
N ARG A 183 -1.78 -10.24 -14.06
CA ARG A 183 -2.44 -10.54 -12.79
C ARG A 183 -3.43 -11.71 -12.90
N ALA A 184 -4.08 -11.89 -14.05
CA ALA A 184 -4.91 -13.05 -14.32
C ALA A 184 -4.07 -14.29 -14.64
N LEU A 185 -3.15 -14.18 -15.60
CA LEU A 185 -2.29 -15.29 -16.05
C LEU A 185 -1.44 -15.87 -14.91
N SER A 186 -0.94 -15.03 -14.00
CA SER A 186 -0.16 -15.48 -12.84
C SER A 186 -0.94 -16.37 -11.88
N GLN A 187 -2.29 -16.28 -11.88
CA GLN A 187 -3.15 -17.17 -11.09
C GLN A 187 -3.58 -18.43 -11.87
N LEU A 188 -3.56 -18.37 -13.20
CA LEU A 188 -3.99 -19.45 -14.10
C LEU A 188 -2.84 -20.41 -14.41
N ASN A 189 -1.75 -19.86 -14.92
CA ASN A 189 -0.53 -20.57 -15.26
C ASN A 189 0.68 -19.61 -15.18
N PRO A 190 1.33 -19.48 -14.01
CA PRO A 190 2.43 -18.53 -13.81
C PRO A 190 3.70 -18.85 -14.61
N TYR A 191 3.79 -20.06 -15.17
CA TYR A 191 4.93 -20.54 -15.96
C TYR A 191 4.71 -20.41 -17.48
N ASP A 192 3.58 -19.85 -17.92
CA ASP A 192 3.34 -19.60 -19.33
C ASP A 192 4.33 -18.54 -19.87
N PRO A 193 4.97 -18.75 -21.04
CA PRO A 193 5.87 -17.76 -21.63
C PRO A 193 5.25 -16.37 -21.84
N ALA A 194 3.92 -16.28 -21.96
CA ALA A 194 3.21 -15.01 -22.02
C ALA A 194 3.44 -14.16 -20.77
N VAL A 195 3.56 -14.78 -19.59
CA VAL A 195 3.86 -14.08 -18.33
C VAL A 195 5.25 -13.46 -18.38
N ASP A 196 6.26 -14.22 -18.82
CA ASP A 196 7.64 -13.71 -18.96
C ASP A 196 7.69 -12.52 -19.93
N ARG A 197 7.07 -12.64 -21.10
CA ARG A 197 7.03 -11.54 -22.09
C ARG A 197 6.32 -10.29 -21.57
N GLY A 198 5.26 -10.46 -20.78
CA GLY A 198 4.56 -9.32 -20.17
C GLY A 198 5.37 -8.64 -19.07
N VAL A 199 6.06 -9.41 -18.24
CA VAL A 199 6.99 -8.88 -17.23
C VAL A 199 8.15 -8.15 -17.91
N GLU A 200 8.71 -8.73 -18.97
CA GLU A 200 9.73 -8.09 -19.79
C GLU A 200 9.21 -6.77 -20.38
N TRP A 201 8.00 -6.76 -20.97
CA TRP A 201 7.40 -5.52 -21.48
C TRP A 201 7.24 -4.45 -20.40
N LEU A 202 6.83 -4.81 -19.18
CA LEU A 202 6.75 -3.85 -18.07
C LEU A 202 8.11 -3.31 -17.64
N THR A 203 9.18 -4.12 -17.73
CA THR A 203 10.50 -3.78 -17.19
C THR A 203 11.50 -3.25 -18.22
N ALA A 204 11.24 -3.44 -19.52
CA ALA A 204 12.17 -3.14 -20.61
C ALA A 204 12.65 -1.67 -20.69
N ASP A 205 11.76 -0.69 -20.46
CA ASP A 205 12.06 0.74 -20.60
C ASP A 205 12.37 1.44 -19.25
N ARG A 206 12.78 0.69 -18.23
CA ARG A 206 13.09 1.28 -16.91
C ARG A 206 14.53 1.74 -16.85
N THR A 207 14.72 3.05 -16.86
CA THR A 207 16.00 3.74 -16.72
C THR A 207 15.98 4.63 -15.48
N ALA A 208 17.14 5.07 -15.00
CA ALA A 208 17.22 6.02 -13.88
C ALA A 208 16.41 7.31 -14.13
N HIS A 209 16.19 7.69 -15.39
CA HIS A 209 15.40 8.87 -15.77
C HIS A 209 13.90 8.58 -15.96
N ARG A 210 13.48 7.31 -15.88
CA ARG A 210 12.09 6.86 -15.95
C ARG A 210 11.82 5.75 -14.92
N PRO A 211 11.85 6.08 -13.61
CA PRO A 211 11.67 5.09 -12.55
C PRO A 211 10.22 4.55 -12.48
N GLY A 212 9.21 5.36 -12.77
CA GLY A 212 7.78 4.98 -12.67
C GLY A 212 7.05 4.84 -14.01
N TRP A 213 5.86 4.22 -13.99
CA TRP A 213 5.07 3.92 -15.19
C TRP A 213 3.99 4.97 -15.47
N GLY A 214 3.73 5.22 -16.76
CA GLY A 214 2.55 5.94 -17.24
C GLY A 214 1.58 5.00 -17.99
N PRO A 215 0.54 5.53 -18.66
CA PRO A 215 -0.43 4.71 -19.41
C PRO A 215 0.20 3.83 -20.51
N THR A 216 1.31 4.29 -21.08
CA THR A 216 2.15 3.54 -22.02
C THR A 216 3.61 3.64 -21.61
N GLN A 217 4.50 2.79 -22.13
CA GLN A 217 5.94 2.84 -21.81
C GLN A 217 6.56 4.23 -22.06
N ALA A 218 6.12 4.93 -23.11
CA ALA A 218 6.62 6.25 -23.48
C ALA A 218 5.99 7.42 -22.70
N SER A 219 4.91 7.17 -21.95
CA SER A 219 4.22 8.21 -21.20
C SER A 219 4.98 8.60 -19.95
N ARG A 220 4.77 9.84 -19.47
CA ARG A 220 5.31 10.26 -18.16
C ARG A 220 4.75 9.37 -17.03
N PRO A 221 5.54 9.11 -15.99
CA PRO A 221 5.09 8.36 -14.82
C PRO A 221 3.85 9.00 -14.16
N THR A 222 2.98 8.14 -13.61
CA THR A 222 1.84 8.53 -12.77
C THR A 222 1.83 7.62 -11.54
N VAL A 223 1.30 8.11 -10.40
CA VAL A 223 1.13 7.29 -9.18
C VAL A 223 0.32 6.03 -9.49
N THR A 224 -0.81 6.18 -10.19
CA THR A 224 -1.75 5.08 -10.50
C THR A 224 -1.12 3.97 -11.33
N HIS A 225 -0.44 4.30 -12.44
CA HIS A 225 0.18 3.27 -13.29
C HIS A 225 1.42 2.65 -12.64
N THR A 226 2.19 3.45 -11.89
CA THR A 226 3.33 2.93 -11.14
C THR A 226 2.86 1.95 -10.08
N ALA A 227 1.80 2.28 -9.35
CA ALA A 227 1.19 1.38 -8.39
C ALA A 227 0.66 0.08 -9.04
N PHE A 228 -0.03 0.16 -10.19
CA PHE A 228 -0.48 -1.04 -10.90
C PHE A 228 0.68 -1.96 -11.30
N ALA A 229 1.76 -1.39 -11.84
CA ALA A 229 2.93 -2.14 -12.24
C ALA A 229 3.60 -2.80 -11.03
N LEU A 230 3.79 -2.06 -9.93
CA LEU A 230 4.43 -2.57 -8.71
C LEU A 230 3.61 -3.68 -8.05
N VAL A 231 2.28 -3.52 -7.93
CA VAL A 231 1.40 -4.59 -7.42
C VAL A 231 1.47 -5.82 -8.31
N THR A 232 1.45 -5.64 -9.63
CA THR A 232 1.52 -6.74 -10.59
C THR A 232 2.84 -7.48 -10.52
N LEU A 233 3.97 -6.76 -10.48
CA LEU A 233 5.30 -7.35 -10.41
C LEU A 233 5.49 -8.10 -9.09
N ALA A 234 5.01 -7.57 -7.96
CA ALA A 234 5.05 -8.25 -6.68
C ALA A 234 4.19 -9.53 -6.65
N GLU A 235 3.07 -9.57 -7.41
CA GLU A 235 2.26 -10.78 -7.56
C GLU A 235 2.87 -11.80 -8.52
N ALA A 236 3.38 -11.36 -9.67
CA ALA A 236 3.88 -12.22 -10.74
C ALA A 236 5.32 -12.73 -10.49
N ARG A 237 6.15 -11.93 -9.83
CA ARG A 237 7.56 -12.22 -9.53
C ARG A 237 7.92 -11.75 -8.09
N PRO A 238 7.45 -12.45 -7.05
CA PRO A 238 7.66 -12.05 -5.65
C PRO A 238 9.13 -11.90 -5.24
N ASP A 239 10.03 -12.63 -5.90
CA ASP A 239 11.46 -12.63 -5.63
C ASP A 239 12.23 -11.56 -6.43
N LEU A 240 11.55 -10.82 -7.32
CA LEU A 240 12.19 -9.78 -8.13
C LEU A 240 12.63 -8.61 -7.22
N ARG A 241 13.93 -8.36 -7.15
CA ARG A 241 14.54 -7.31 -6.33
C ARG A 241 15.68 -6.63 -7.08
N THR A 242 15.36 -5.93 -8.15
CA THR A 242 16.35 -5.13 -8.92
C THR A 242 16.41 -3.71 -8.39
N GLU A 243 17.56 -3.03 -8.52
CA GLU A 243 17.70 -1.61 -8.15
C GLU A 243 16.63 -0.75 -8.83
N ARG A 244 16.38 -0.98 -10.12
CA ARG A 244 15.34 -0.29 -10.91
C ARG A 244 13.92 -0.47 -10.34
N LEU A 245 13.63 -1.63 -9.75
CA LEU A 245 12.34 -1.87 -9.11
C LEU A 245 12.25 -1.09 -7.79
N LEU A 246 13.34 -1.08 -7.00
CA LEU A 246 13.40 -0.31 -5.76
C LEU A 246 13.30 1.20 -6.00
N ASP A 247 13.98 1.71 -7.04
CA ASP A 247 13.87 3.11 -7.47
C ASP A 247 12.43 3.49 -7.81
N ALA A 248 11.63 2.55 -8.32
CA ALA A 248 10.23 2.78 -8.63
C ALA A 248 9.34 2.84 -7.38
N TYR A 249 9.67 2.06 -6.34
CA TYR A 249 9.05 2.20 -5.02
C TYR A 249 9.41 3.53 -4.37
N ASP A 250 10.67 3.95 -4.46
CA ASP A 250 11.13 5.25 -3.95
C ASP A 250 10.43 6.40 -4.70
N TRP A 251 10.35 6.31 -6.03
CA TRP A 251 9.58 7.27 -6.82
C TRP A 251 8.11 7.32 -6.40
N LEU A 252 7.45 6.17 -6.19
CA LEU A 252 6.07 6.14 -5.72
C LEU A 252 5.92 6.83 -4.36
N LEU A 253 6.84 6.55 -3.42
CA LEU A 253 6.83 7.13 -2.08
C LEU A 253 7.01 8.66 -2.11
N GLU A 254 7.89 9.17 -2.98
CA GLU A 254 8.14 10.60 -3.16
C GLU A 254 6.97 11.36 -3.81
N HIS A 255 6.21 10.70 -4.68
CA HIS A 255 5.15 11.33 -5.49
C HIS A 255 3.74 11.03 -4.97
N LEU A 256 3.59 10.12 -4.01
CA LEU A 256 2.31 9.86 -3.36
C LEU A 256 1.98 10.97 -2.36
N ASP A 257 1.08 11.86 -2.76
CA ASP A 257 0.36 12.73 -1.82
C ASP A 257 -0.84 11.97 -1.24
N PRO A 258 -0.88 11.64 0.07
CA PRO A 258 -1.99 10.93 0.69
C PRO A 258 -3.29 11.72 0.77
N ASP A 259 -3.29 13.03 0.49
CA ASP A 259 -4.50 13.86 0.49
C ASP A 259 -5.06 14.08 -0.95
N ASP A 260 -4.39 13.56 -1.99
CA ASP A 260 -4.91 13.47 -3.36
C ASP A 260 -5.42 12.04 -3.66
N ASP A 261 -6.53 11.93 -4.40
CA ASP A 261 -7.09 10.65 -4.84
C ASP A 261 -6.23 9.98 -5.93
N HIS A 262 -5.38 10.76 -6.61
CA HIS A 262 -4.60 10.33 -7.79
C HIS A 262 -5.50 9.70 -8.86
N THR A 263 -6.65 10.35 -9.09
CA THR A 263 -7.66 9.81 -10.01
C THR A 263 -7.17 9.86 -11.46
N TRP A 264 -7.27 8.73 -12.16
CA TRP A 264 -6.96 8.62 -13.57
C TRP A 264 -8.14 8.04 -14.36
N ILE A 265 -8.39 8.57 -15.56
CA ILE A 265 -9.43 8.07 -16.46
C ILE A 265 -8.78 7.42 -17.67
N GLU A 266 -8.87 6.09 -17.76
CA GLU A 266 -8.42 5.36 -18.94
C GLU A 266 -9.34 5.64 -20.13
N THR A 267 -8.71 6.07 -21.22
CA THR A 267 -9.34 6.28 -22.52
C THR A 267 -8.48 5.59 -23.57
N TYR A 268 -9.03 4.55 -24.19
CA TYR A 268 -8.34 3.77 -25.22
C TYR A 268 -9.32 3.18 -26.23
N ASP A 269 -8.80 2.86 -27.40
CA ASP A 269 -9.54 2.24 -28.49
C ASP A 269 -9.86 0.78 -28.17
N VAL A 270 -11.10 0.37 -28.43
CA VAL A 270 -11.62 -0.99 -28.27
C VAL A 270 -12.02 -1.61 -29.61
N SER A 271 -11.54 -1.05 -30.72
CA SER A 271 -11.78 -1.58 -32.06
C SER A 271 -10.55 -2.28 -32.66
N PRO A 272 -10.76 -3.34 -33.46
CA PRO A 272 -9.70 -3.93 -34.25
C PRO A 272 -9.12 -2.88 -35.20
N HIS A 273 -7.80 -2.76 -35.22
CA HIS A 273 -7.13 -1.85 -36.16
C HIS A 273 -7.15 -2.52 -37.55
N GLY A 274 -7.99 -2.00 -38.46
CA GLY A 274 -8.09 -2.42 -39.86
C GLY A 274 -8.29 -1.21 -40.77
N THR A 275 -7.87 -1.29 -42.04
CA THR A 275 -8.01 -0.20 -43.00
C THR A 275 -9.50 0.13 -43.23
N GLY A 276 -9.97 1.25 -42.66
CA GLY A 276 -11.31 1.80 -42.90
C GLY A 276 -12.27 1.78 -41.70
N SER A 277 -11.90 1.18 -40.57
CA SER A 277 -12.76 1.15 -39.37
C SER A 277 -12.55 2.42 -38.52
N LYS A 278 -13.63 3.13 -38.20
CA LYS A 278 -13.55 4.26 -37.24
C LYS A 278 -13.30 3.69 -35.82
N PRO A 279 -12.37 4.26 -35.04
CA PRO A 279 -12.07 3.77 -33.71
C PRO A 279 -13.30 3.88 -32.80
N VAL A 280 -13.66 2.76 -32.18
CA VAL A 280 -14.68 2.74 -31.11
C VAL A 280 -13.94 3.03 -29.83
N TRP A 281 -14.17 4.20 -29.26
CA TRP A 281 -13.51 4.60 -28.02
C TRP A 281 -14.24 4.02 -26.82
N ARG A 282 -13.46 3.47 -25.88
CA ARG A 282 -13.99 3.18 -24.56
C ARG A 282 -14.30 4.49 -23.84
N LEU A 283 -15.53 4.61 -23.36
CA LEU A 283 -15.93 5.66 -22.43
C LEU A 283 -15.34 5.38 -21.05
N ALA A 284 -14.44 6.27 -20.63
CA ALA A 284 -13.91 6.57 -19.28
C ALA A 284 -13.98 5.44 -18.23
N LEU A 285 -12.90 4.67 -18.06
CA LEU A 285 -12.70 3.81 -16.89
C LEU A 285 -11.94 4.57 -15.80
N TRP A 286 -12.51 4.68 -14.60
CA TRP A 286 -11.92 5.43 -13.49
C TRP A 286 -11.01 4.56 -12.63
N HIS A 287 -9.80 5.05 -12.37
CA HIS A 287 -8.84 4.45 -11.46
C HIS A 287 -8.55 5.42 -10.33
N TYR A 288 -8.71 4.95 -9.11
CA TYR A 288 -8.40 5.71 -7.91
C TYR A 288 -7.02 5.26 -7.44
N GLY A 289 -6.02 6.14 -7.60
CA GLY A 289 -4.62 5.78 -7.44
C GLY A 289 -4.22 5.54 -5.99
N LEU A 290 -4.78 6.29 -5.04
CA LEU A 290 -4.43 6.19 -3.61
C LEU A 290 -4.58 4.76 -3.04
N PRO A 291 -5.73 4.05 -3.18
CA PRO A 291 -5.83 2.67 -2.71
C PRO A 291 -4.80 1.74 -3.35
N VAL A 292 -4.58 1.84 -4.67
CA VAL A 292 -3.66 0.97 -5.40
C VAL A 292 -2.22 1.23 -4.97
N ALA A 293 -1.85 2.51 -4.77
CA ALA A 293 -0.54 2.92 -4.27
C ALA A 293 -0.28 2.41 -2.86
N LEU A 294 -1.29 2.45 -1.98
CA LEU A 294 -1.19 1.85 -0.66
C LEU A 294 -0.93 0.33 -0.74
N THR A 295 -1.66 -0.38 -1.62
CA THR A 295 -1.40 -1.82 -1.86
C THR A 295 0.01 -2.06 -2.42
N ALA A 296 0.51 -1.20 -3.30
CA ALA A 296 1.88 -1.28 -3.79
C ALA A 296 2.89 -1.13 -2.64
N LEU A 297 2.77 -0.08 -1.82
CA LEU A 297 3.70 0.18 -0.71
C LEU A 297 3.71 -0.93 0.35
N LEU A 298 2.59 -1.62 0.56
CA LEU A 298 2.54 -2.81 1.42
C LEU A 298 3.35 -4.00 0.87
N ARG A 299 3.68 -3.97 -0.42
CA ARG A 299 4.40 -5.01 -1.15
C ARG A 299 5.85 -4.63 -1.46
N ASP A 300 6.36 -3.52 -0.93
CA ASP A 300 7.77 -3.17 -1.07
C ASP A 300 8.65 -4.33 -0.53
N PRO A 301 9.59 -4.86 -1.32
CA PRO A 301 10.43 -6.00 -0.91
C PRO A 301 11.37 -5.68 0.27
N ARG A 302 11.57 -4.39 0.60
CA ARG A 302 12.31 -3.91 1.78
C ARG A 302 11.43 -3.86 3.03
N GLY A 303 10.12 -4.01 2.87
CA GLY A 303 9.11 -3.85 3.91
C GLY A 303 8.34 -2.53 3.76
N PRO A 304 7.12 -2.45 4.33
CA PRO A 304 6.24 -1.29 4.18
C PRO A 304 6.80 -0.03 4.85
N HIS A 305 6.74 1.10 4.15
CA HIS A 305 7.08 2.40 4.71
C HIS A 305 5.96 2.91 5.64
N GLY A 306 6.01 2.47 6.90
CA GLY A 306 4.95 2.64 7.90
C GLY A 306 4.30 4.03 7.98
N PRO A 307 5.06 5.15 8.06
CA PRO A 307 4.48 6.48 8.08
C PRO A 307 3.63 6.83 6.84
N ALA A 308 4.06 6.40 5.65
CA ALA A 308 3.31 6.66 4.42
C ALA A 308 2.08 5.77 4.33
N VAL A 309 2.24 4.48 4.66
CA VAL A 309 1.14 3.50 4.72
C VAL A 309 0.05 3.95 5.68
N ALA A 310 0.39 4.40 6.89
CA ALA A 310 -0.61 4.83 7.86
C ALA A 310 -1.31 6.14 7.47
N ARG A 311 -0.59 7.10 6.84
CA ARG A 311 -1.22 8.33 6.31
C ARG A 311 -2.20 8.02 5.19
N ALA A 312 -1.78 7.21 4.21
CA ALA A 312 -2.64 6.78 3.12
C ALA A 312 -3.84 5.96 3.62
N PHE A 313 -3.62 5.06 4.58
CA PHE A 313 -4.69 4.31 5.24
C PHE A 313 -5.69 5.26 5.91
N ARG A 314 -5.21 6.23 6.69
CA ARG A 314 -6.05 7.22 7.36
C ARG A 314 -6.94 7.95 6.35
N THR A 315 -6.40 8.38 5.20
CA THR A 315 -7.22 8.98 4.14
C THR A 315 -8.21 7.99 3.56
N LEU A 316 -7.79 6.75 3.27
CA LEU A 316 -8.65 5.70 2.71
C LEU A 316 -9.87 5.39 3.60
N VAL A 317 -9.72 5.46 4.92
CA VAL A 317 -10.80 5.17 5.88
C VAL A 317 -11.58 6.41 6.34
N ARG A 318 -11.21 7.62 5.89
CA ARG A 318 -11.98 8.85 6.14
C ARG A 318 -13.34 8.77 5.42
N GLY A 319 -14.38 9.22 6.12
CA GLY A 319 -15.75 9.23 5.61
C GLY A 319 -16.41 7.85 5.59
N GLU A 320 -17.75 7.85 5.60
CA GLU A 320 -18.54 6.65 5.36
C GLU A 320 -18.33 6.15 3.92
N VAL A 321 -18.38 4.84 3.70
CA VAL A 321 -18.51 4.31 2.35
C VAL A 321 -19.80 4.89 1.79
N ALA A 322 -19.68 5.73 0.75
CA ALA A 322 -20.82 6.49 0.22
C ALA A 322 -22.03 5.57 0.00
N ASP A 323 -23.17 5.93 0.60
CA ASP A 323 -24.43 5.22 0.37
C ASP A 323 -24.74 5.29 -1.14
N PRO A 324 -24.82 4.14 -1.85
CA PRO A 324 -25.14 4.12 -3.27
C PRO A 324 -26.52 4.74 -3.58
N ARG A 325 -27.40 4.88 -2.57
CA ARG A 325 -28.71 5.55 -2.66
C ARG A 325 -28.60 7.08 -2.65
N TRP A 326 -27.47 7.64 -2.23
CA TRP A 326 -27.19 9.06 -2.38
C TRP A 326 -26.74 9.34 -3.81
N ASN A 327 -27.69 9.80 -4.62
CA ASN A 327 -27.44 10.26 -5.98
C ASN A 327 -26.49 11.48 -5.95
N GLY A 328 -25.19 11.23 -6.08
CA GLY A 328 -24.27 12.26 -6.55
C GLY A 328 -24.63 12.64 -8.00
N PRO A 329 -24.22 13.84 -8.47
CA PRO A 329 -24.39 14.20 -9.88
C PRO A 329 -23.83 13.09 -10.77
N PRO A 330 -24.49 12.73 -11.89
CA PRO A 330 -23.93 11.79 -12.86
C PRO A 330 -22.53 12.28 -13.28
N GLY A 331 -21.51 11.42 -13.09
CA GLY A 331 -20.10 11.76 -13.29
C GLY A 331 -19.31 12.12 -12.01
N GLY A 332 -19.94 12.17 -10.84
CA GLY A 332 -19.28 12.49 -9.56
C GLY A 332 -18.55 11.33 -8.86
N GLY A 333 -18.52 10.12 -9.45
CA GLY A 333 -17.73 8.97 -8.96
C GLY A 333 -18.19 8.33 -7.64
N ARG A 334 -19.14 8.91 -6.89
CA ARG A 334 -19.50 8.49 -5.53
C ARG A 334 -20.38 7.23 -5.43
N THR A 335 -20.96 6.73 -6.53
CA THR A 335 -21.77 5.49 -6.57
C THR A 335 -21.24 4.46 -7.57
N SER A 336 -19.97 4.60 -7.94
CA SER A 336 -19.29 3.74 -8.92
C SER A 336 -18.63 2.55 -8.25
N LEU A 337 -18.82 1.36 -8.82
CA LEU A 337 -18.09 0.16 -8.45
C LEU A 337 -16.58 0.37 -8.55
N TRP A 338 -16.10 1.19 -9.47
CA TRP A 338 -14.66 1.44 -9.63
C TRP A 338 -14.06 2.12 -8.41
N THR A 339 -14.79 3.06 -7.80
CA THR A 339 -14.38 3.72 -6.55
C THR A 339 -14.34 2.74 -5.39
N LEU A 340 -15.36 1.89 -5.32
CA LEU A 340 -15.51 0.91 -4.25
C LEU A 340 -14.50 -0.23 -4.36
N TRP A 341 -14.25 -0.73 -5.57
CA TRP A 341 -13.39 -1.88 -5.82
C TRP A 341 -11.95 -1.65 -5.39
N TRP A 342 -11.33 -0.54 -5.80
CA TRP A 342 -9.92 -0.28 -5.44
C TRP A 342 -9.75 -0.13 -3.93
N ARG A 343 -10.73 0.49 -3.26
CA ARG A 343 -10.80 0.56 -1.80
C ARG A 343 -10.93 -0.83 -1.19
N LEU A 344 -11.86 -1.65 -1.66
CA LEU A 344 -12.08 -3.03 -1.19
C LEU A 344 -10.82 -3.89 -1.35
N GLU A 345 -10.20 -3.87 -2.53
CA GLU A 345 -8.99 -4.65 -2.81
C GLU A 345 -7.88 -4.32 -1.81
N THR A 346 -7.68 -3.03 -1.52
CA THR A 346 -6.68 -2.56 -0.55
C THR A 346 -7.04 -2.91 0.89
N LEU A 347 -8.32 -2.75 1.29
CA LEU A 347 -8.77 -3.13 2.63
C LEU A 347 -8.62 -4.64 2.87
N VAL A 348 -8.93 -5.47 1.87
CA VAL A 348 -8.71 -6.92 1.94
C VAL A 348 -7.22 -7.25 1.97
N ALA A 349 -6.38 -6.56 1.20
CA ALA A 349 -4.93 -6.78 1.23
C ALA A 349 -4.35 -6.48 2.63
N LEU A 350 -4.78 -5.38 3.25
CA LEU A 350 -4.42 -5.03 4.63
C LEU A 350 -4.97 -6.04 5.65
N ALA A 351 -6.25 -6.44 5.55
CA ALA A 351 -6.85 -7.44 6.44
C ALA A 351 -6.10 -8.78 6.45
N ARG A 352 -5.47 -9.14 5.33
CA ARG A 352 -4.69 -10.38 5.19
C ARG A 352 -3.26 -10.27 5.70
N THR A 353 -2.80 -9.09 6.13
CA THR A 353 -1.53 -8.96 6.85
C THR A 353 -1.65 -9.65 8.21
N ARG A 354 -1.18 -10.91 8.30
CA ARG A 354 -1.34 -11.78 9.48
C ARG A 354 -0.58 -11.33 10.75
N ILE A 355 -0.09 -10.10 10.77
CA ILE A 355 0.75 -9.57 11.85
C ILE A 355 -0.12 -9.13 13.03
N ALA A 356 -1.39 -8.79 12.81
CA ALA A 356 -2.31 -8.25 13.80
C ALA A 356 -3.69 -8.92 13.74
N GLY A 357 -4.37 -9.05 14.88
CA GLY A 357 -5.76 -9.45 14.97
C GLY A 357 -6.73 -8.31 14.61
N ASP A 358 -8.01 -8.66 14.44
CA ASP A 358 -9.05 -7.74 13.93
C ASP A 358 -9.32 -6.52 14.82
N ALA A 359 -8.97 -6.59 16.11
CA ALA A 359 -9.17 -5.51 17.07
C ALA A 359 -7.86 -4.80 17.47
N ASP A 360 -6.74 -5.19 16.88
CA ASP A 360 -5.42 -4.68 17.24
C ASP A 360 -5.10 -3.34 16.55
N VAL A 361 -4.12 -2.63 17.08
CA VAL A 361 -3.59 -1.40 16.48
C VAL A 361 -2.13 -1.62 16.10
N LEU A 362 -1.83 -1.44 14.81
CA LEU A 362 -0.48 -1.58 14.27
C LEU A 362 0.21 -0.22 14.27
N HIS A 363 1.20 -0.05 15.14
CA HIS A 363 2.00 1.17 15.24
C HIS A 363 3.31 1.03 14.47
N TRP A 364 3.62 2.03 13.65
CA TRP A 364 4.86 2.12 12.91
C TRP A 364 5.82 3.11 13.57
N LEU A 365 6.82 2.58 14.27
CA LEU A 365 7.94 3.34 14.80
C LEU A 365 9.07 3.38 13.75
N PRO A 366 10.05 4.31 13.87
CA PRO A 366 11.16 4.40 12.92
C PRO A 366 11.93 3.08 12.71
N ASP A 367 12.12 2.32 13.79
CA ASP A 367 12.94 1.10 13.79
C ASP A 367 12.17 -0.17 14.16
N ALA A 368 10.85 -0.07 14.38
CA ALA A 368 10.04 -1.20 14.83
C ALA A 368 8.56 -1.07 14.47
N THR A 369 7.90 -2.21 14.31
CA THR A 369 6.44 -2.29 14.23
C THR A 369 5.92 -2.90 15.52
N VAL A 370 4.98 -2.22 16.17
CA VAL A 370 4.38 -2.69 17.43
C VAL A 370 2.92 -3.02 17.19
N VAL A 371 2.51 -4.23 17.56
CA VAL A 371 1.12 -4.65 17.57
C VAL A 371 0.57 -4.43 18.98
N GLN A 372 -0.28 -3.43 19.14
CA GLN A 372 -1.01 -3.21 20.37
C GLN A 372 -2.28 -4.06 20.33
N LEU A 373 -2.33 -5.06 21.22
CA LEU A 373 -3.44 -6.00 21.28
C LEU A 373 -4.74 -5.28 21.65
N GLY A 374 -5.86 -5.71 21.06
CA GLY A 374 -7.15 -5.03 21.20
C GLY A 374 -7.65 -4.85 22.64
N HIS A 375 -7.29 -5.77 23.56
CA HIS A 375 -7.64 -5.63 24.98
C HIS A 375 -6.89 -4.47 25.69
N ALA A 376 -5.81 -3.97 25.10
CA ALA A 376 -4.98 -2.90 25.63
C ALA A 376 -5.16 -1.59 24.84
N ARG A 377 -6.11 -1.52 23.89
CA ARG A 377 -6.28 -0.39 22.94
C ARG A 377 -6.46 0.99 23.59
N GLU A 378 -7.07 1.04 24.77
CA GLU A 378 -7.36 2.29 25.50
C GLU A 378 -6.12 2.81 26.27
N LEU A 379 -5.06 2.01 26.35
CA LEU A 379 -3.82 2.40 27.00
C LEU A 379 -2.92 3.13 25.99
N PRO A 380 -2.30 4.26 26.37
CA PRO A 380 -1.34 4.92 25.49
C PRO A 380 -0.14 3.99 25.26
N LEU A 381 0.39 3.96 24.04
CA LEU A 381 1.51 3.08 23.66
C LEU A 381 2.72 3.19 24.61
N ALA A 382 3.01 4.41 25.10
CA ALA A 382 4.09 4.66 26.06
C ALA A 382 3.90 3.93 27.41
N ALA A 383 2.66 3.66 27.83
CA ALA A 383 2.37 2.89 29.03
C ALA A 383 2.57 1.38 28.83
N LEU A 384 2.54 0.90 27.59
CA LEU A 384 2.71 -0.51 27.22
C LEU A 384 4.18 -0.87 26.96
N LEU A 385 5.00 0.10 26.56
CA LEU A 385 6.42 -0.11 26.37
C LEU A 385 7.09 -0.31 27.74
N PRO A 386 7.96 -1.33 27.90
CA PRO A 386 8.65 -1.55 29.15
C PRO A 386 9.39 -0.27 29.51
N HIS A 387 9.07 0.30 30.67
CA HIS A 387 9.77 1.46 31.19
C HIS A 387 11.23 1.03 31.40
N ARG A 388 12.09 1.30 30.41
CA ARG A 388 13.53 1.26 30.63
C ARG A 388 13.77 2.27 31.73
N ARG A 389 14.06 1.79 32.94
CA ARG A 389 14.77 2.60 33.92
C ARG A 389 16.07 3.00 33.21
N LEU A 390 16.09 4.23 32.69
CA LEU A 390 17.21 4.79 31.90
C LEU A 390 18.52 4.74 32.68
N VAL A 391 18.44 4.56 34.00
CA VAL A 391 19.56 4.35 34.90
C VAL A 391 19.33 3.04 35.63
N ASP A 392 20.15 2.03 35.32
CA ASP A 392 20.39 0.94 36.27
C ASP A 392 21.43 1.48 37.27
N PRO A 393 21.02 1.83 38.51
CA PRO A 393 21.93 2.43 39.49
C PRO A 393 23.06 1.47 39.84
N VAL A 394 22.84 0.15 39.74
CA VAL A 394 23.86 -0.87 40.02
C VAL A 394 24.87 -0.91 38.88
N ALA A 395 24.43 -0.89 37.63
CA ALA A 395 25.34 -0.84 36.48
C ALA A 395 26.11 0.48 36.42
N LEU A 396 25.47 1.62 36.72
CA LEU A 396 26.11 2.93 36.77
C LEU A 396 27.15 2.97 37.90
N ALA A 397 26.78 2.49 39.09
CA ALA A 397 27.70 2.38 40.22
C ALA A 397 28.87 1.44 39.91
N ARG A 398 28.64 0.27 39.29
CA ARG A 398 29.72 -0.63 38.85
C ARG A 398 30.60 -0.01 37.77
N ARG A 399 30.05 0.77 36.85
CA ARG A 399 30.82 1.40 35.77
C ARG A 399 31.67 2.57 36.27
N HIS A 400 31.20 3.29 37.27
CA HIS A 400 31.82 4.52 37.78
C HIS A 400 32.26 4.42 39.25
N TRP A 401 32.43 3.21 39.79
CA TRP A 401 32.70 2.97 41.22
C TRP A 401 33.92 3.74 41.73
N ALA A 402 35.00 3.79 40.93
CA ALA A 402 36.22 4.50 41.28
C ALA A 402 36.02 6.02 41.36
N ALA A 403 35.23 6.58 40.44
CA ALA A 403 34.89 8.01 40.45
C ALA A 403 33.97 8.37 41.62
N LEU A 404 33.03 7.48 41.96
CA LEU A 404 32.13 7.64 43.09
C LEU A 404 32.88 7.57 44.43
N LEU A 405 33.80 6.60 44.59
CA LEU A 405 34.66 6.52 45.76
C LEU A 405 35.55 7.76 45.88
N LEU A 406 36.13 8.22 44.78
CA LEU A 406 36.96 9.43 44.79
C LEU A 406 36.15 10.67 45.19
N ALA A 407 34.95 10.83 44.64
CA ALA A 407 34.04 11.91 45.02
C ALA A 407 33.67 11.85 46.51
N LEU A 408 33.45 10.65 47.04
CA LEU A 408 33.15 10.43 48.45
C LEU A 408 34.33 10.78 49.37
N VAL A 409 35.56 10.41 48.97
CA VAL A 409 36.79 10.80 49.68
C VAL A 409 37.00 12.32 49.65
N CYS A 410 36.80 12.95 48.49
CA CYS A 410 36.88 14.40 48.35
C CYS A 410 35.84 15.12 49.23
N ALA A 411 34.58 14.67 49.19
CA ALA A 411 33.50 15.24 49.96
C ALA A 411 33.68 15.03 51.47
N GLY A 412 34.06 13.82 51.89
CA GLY A 412 34.33 13.49 53.29
C GLY A 412 35.52 14.27 53.85
N SER A 413 36.56 14.47 53.05
CA SER A 413 37.72 15.26 53.47
C SER A 413 37.39 16.75 53.53
N ALA A 414 36.66 17.29 52.54
CA ALA A 414 36.18 18.68 52.58
C ALA A 414 35.26 18.94 53.78
N PHE A 415 34.39 17.98 54.11
CA PHE A 415 33.52 18.03 55.28
C PHE A 415 34.31 17.94 56.60
N GLY A 416 35.32 17.08 56.67
CA GLY A 416 36.22 17.00 57.82
C GLY A 416 36.97 18.30 58.08
N VAL A 417 37.37 19.01 57.03
CA VAL A 417 38.00 20.33 57.18
C VAL A 417 36.98 21.40 57.61
N ALA A 418 35.75 21.36 57.08
CA ALA A 418 34.67 22.26 57.52
C ALA A 418 34.30 22.07 59.01
N LEU A 419 34.43 20.85 59.53
CA LEU A 419 34.24 20.52 60.94
C LEU A 419 35.48 20.76 61.81
N GLY A 420 36.60 21.22 61.23
CA GLY A 420 37.83 21.52 61.97
C GLY A 420 38.62 20.30 62.44
N ALA A 421 38.33 19.09 61.92
CA ALA A 421 39.01 17.87 62.32
C ALA A 421 40.42 17.73 61.73
N TRP A 422 40.73 18.45 60.64
CA TRP A 422 42.02 18.44 59.94
C TRP A 422 42.29 19.80 59.29
N GLY A 423 43.55 20.16 59.05
CA GLY A 423 43.91 21.45 58.45
C GLY A 423 43.68 21.47 56.93
N TRP A 424 43.46 22.67 56.36
CA TRP A 424 43.33 22.86 54.90
C TRP A 424 44.55 22.32 54.14
N LYS A 425 45.74 22.42 54.76
CA LYS A 425 47.01 21.91 54.25
C LYS A 425 46.99 20.38 54.06
N ASP A 426 46.37 19.65 54.99
CA ASP A 426 46.33 18.18 54.95
C ASP A 426 45.41 17.70 53.81
N PHE A 427 44.29 18.38 53.58
CA PHE A 427 43.40 18.09 52.46
C PHE A 427 44.06 18.30 51.09
N TRP A 428 44.80 19.40 50.93
CA TRP A 428 45.53 19.69 49.69
C TRP A 428 46.61 18.65 49.37
N LEU A 429 47.37 18.23 50.39
CA LEU A 429 48.48 17.29 50.21
C LEU A 429 48.01 15.84 50.05
N SER A 430 46.93 15.44 50.73
CA SER A 430 46.47 14.04 50.77
C SER A 430 45.45 13.68 49.69
N VAL A 431 44.65 14.64 49.21
CA VAL A 431 43.55 14.36 48.27
C VAL A 431 43.75 15.08 46.94
N ILE A 432 43.94 16.40 46.94
CA ILE A 432 43.97 17.17 45.69
C ILE A 432 45.25 16.91 44.89
N LEU A 433 46.42 16.95 45.55
CA LEU A 433 47.70 16.77 44.88
C LEU A 433 47.84 15.38 44.21
N PRO A 434 47.48 14.25 44.85
CA PRO A 434 47.52 12.93 44.19
C PRO A 434 46.54 12.82 43.02
N VAL A 435 45.35 13.42 43.11
CA VAL A 435 44.36 13.40 42.00
C VAL A 435 44.88 14.17 40.78
N ILE A 436 45.51 15.32 40.99
CA ILE A 436 46.12 16.11 39.91
C ILE A 436 47.26 15.31 39.26
N LEU A 437 48.17 14.74 40.08
CA LEU A 437 49.30 13.96 39.57
C LEU A 437 48.84 12.73 38.77
N THR A 438 47.83 12.02 39.25
CA THR A 438 47.27 10.84 38.57
C THR A 438 46.58 11.24 37.26
N SER A 439 45.89 12.39 37.23
CA SER A 439 45.24 12.90 36.02
C SER A 439 46.27 13.31 34.94
N ILE A 440 47.41 13.87 35.37
CA ILE A 440 48.53 14.20 34.48
C ILE A 440 49.17 12.92 33.94
N ASP A 441 49.44 11.93 34.78
CA ASP A 441 50.04 10.64 34.36
C ASP A 441 49.17 9.90 33.33
N GLU A 442 47.86 9.84 33.56
CA GLU A 442 46.91 9.24 32.61
C GLU A 442 46.78 10.02 31.29
N SER A 443 46.84 11.36 31.33
CA SER A 443 46.88 12.21 30.13
C SER A 443 48.16 11.97 29.30
N VAL A 444 49.30 11.78 29.97
CA VAL A 444 50.59 11.48 29.33
C VAL A 444 50.59 10.08 28.72
N LYS A 445 50.01 9.08 29.39
CA LYS A 445 49.86 7.72 28.86
C LYS A 445 49.00 7.67 27.60
N ARG A 446 47.87 8.40 27.56
CA ARG A 446 46.97 8.46 26.40
C ARG A 446 47.58 9.11 25.16
N ARG A 447 48.62 9.95 25.33
CA ARG A 447 49.34 10.62 24.23
C ARG A 447 50.47 9.78 23.63
N ARG A 448 50.78 8.59 24.17
CA ARG A 448 51.77 7.69 23.58
C ARG A 448 51.15 6.92 22.40
N PRO A 449 51.75 6.95 21.19
CA PRO A 449 51.26 6.19 20.05
C PRO A 449 51.32 4.67 20.32
N PRO A 450 50.44 3.85 19.71
CA PRO A 450 50.46 2.41 19.91
C PRO A 450 51.79 1.82 19.42
N ARG A 451 52.41 0.95 20.23
CA ARG A 451 53.60 0.19 19.81
C ARG A 451 53.23 -0.71 18.62
N ALA A 452 54.00 -0.59 17.54
CA ALA A 452 53.88 -1.49 16.39
C ALA A 452 54.09 -2.95 16.81
N PRO A 453 53.38 -3.91 16.19
CA PRO A 453 53.52 -5.32 16.52
C PRO A 453 54.94 -5.81 16.18
N PRO A 454 55.46 -6.80 16.93
CA PRO A 454 56.81 -7.31 16.73
C PRO A 454 56.94 -7.97 15.35
N PRO A 455 58.11 -7.87 14.68
CA PRO A 455 58.33 -8.53 13.40
C PRO A 455 58.26 -10.05 13.55
N ALA A 456 57.63 -10.71 12.57
CA ALA A 456 57.62 -12.17 12.47
C ALA A 456 59.05 -12.69 12.29
N GLY A 457 59.43 -13.67 13.10
CA GLY A 457 60.75 -14.30 13.06
C GLY A 457 61.00 -15.06 11.74
N PRO A 458 62.28 -15.36 11.45
CA PRO A 458 62.76 -15.83 10.14
C PRO A 458 62.17 -17.17 9.69
#